data_AF-K2SG65-F1
#
_entry.id   AF-K2SG65-F1
#
_cell.length_a   1.000
_cell.length_b   1.000
_cell.length_c   1.000
_cell.angle_alpha   90.00
_cell.angle_beta   90.00
_cell.angle_gamma   90.00
#
_symmetry.space_group_name_H-M   'P 1'
#
loop_
_entity.id
_entity.type
_entity.pdbx_description
1 polymer ?
#
loop_
_entity_poly.entity_id
_entity_poly.type
_entity_poly.pdbx_seq_one_letter_code
_entity_poly.pdbx_strand_id
1 'polypeptide(L)'
;MAGEIGIAASTGEVAEFGLRVSKDLSDYAEAISSADCRIKDLARHVELTSEVFQDAERVFEDHENAVIRNEDADNTARSLIDGYRRILESIDPILVKGRSIKSLWPFDRQKLEIFNAELDLKNGGMQLLLLTIQVASRMNAGDDSTSTSMRKLEGLVSALEASSRRLEAVRTEVILTGGSSTS
;
A
#
# COMPACT_ATOMS: atom_id res chain seq x y z
N MET A 1 -19.73 21.49 -10.69
CA MET A 1 -18.63 21.21 -9.76
C MET A 1 -18.32 19.73 -9.91
N ALA A 2 -17.15 19.37 -10.45
CA ALA A 2 -16.77 17.96 -10.51
C ALA A 2 -16.65 17.48 -9.07
N GLY A 3 -17.51 16.54 -8.66
CA GLY A 3 -17.59 16.09 -7.29
C GLY A 3 -16.25 15.52 -6.86
N GLU A 4 -15.68 16.03 -5.77
CA GLU A 4 -14.62 15.30 -5.08
C GLU A 4 -15.19 13.94 -4.70
N ILE A 5 -14.61 12.88 -5.26
CA ILE A 5 -14.94 11.52 -4.83
C ILE A 5 -14.58 11.47 -3.34
N GLY A 6 -15.51 11.02 -2.50
CA GLY A 6 -15.28 10.90 -1.06
C GLY A 6 -14.09 10.00 -0.76
N ILE A 7 -13.41 10.22 0.37
CA ILE A 7 -12.23 9.43 0.76
C ILE A 7 -12.56 7.94 0.82
N ALA A 8 -13.71 7.56 1.39
CA ALA A 8 -14.19 6.18 1.42
C ALA A 8 -14.23 5.55 0.01
N ALA A 9 -15.00 6.16 -0.90
CA ALA A 9 -15.11 5.71 -2.28
C ALA A 9 -13.76 5.64 -3.01
N SER A 10 -12.90 6.65 -2.83
CA SER A 10 -11.55 6.66 -3.42
C SER A 10 -10.68 5.51 -2.90
N THR A 11 -10.87 5.13 -1.63
CA THR A 11 -10.18 4.02 -0.99
C THR A 11 -10.68 2.68 -1.53
N GLY A 12 -12.00 2.50 -1.66
CA GLY A 12 -12.60 1.32 -2.29
C GLY A 12 -12.12 1.13 -3.72
N GLU A 13 -12.14 2.20 -4.54
CA GLU A 13 -11.66 2.17 -5.94
C GLU A 13 -10.19 1.72 -6.05
N VAL A 14 -9.29 2.26 -5.22
CA VAL A 14 -7.87 1.87 -5.29
C VAL A 14 -7.64 0.46 -4.76
N ALA A 15 -8.43 0.00 -3.79
CA ALA A 15 -8.37 -1.37 -3.29
C ALA A 15 -8.81 -2.38 -4.36
N GLU A 16 -9.91 -2.11 -5.06
CA GLU A 16 -10.38 -2.94 -6.19
C GLU A 16 -9.35 -2.99 -7.32
N PHE A 17 -8.71 -1.86 -7.63
CA PHE A 17 -7.61 -1.84 -8.58
C PHE A 17 -6.43 -2.71 -8.10
N GLY A 18 -6.06 -2.61 -6.82
CA GLY A 18 -5.00 -3.42 -6.23
C GLY A 18 -5.27 -4.92 -6.33
N LEU A 19 -6.49 -5.36 -6.00
CA LEU A 19 -6.88 -6.77 -6.12
C LEU A 19 -6.82 -7.27 -7.57
N ARG A 20 -7.22 -6.45 -8.53
CA ARG A 20 -7.07 -6.78 -9.96
C ARG A 20 -5.59 -6.96 -10.34
N VAL A 21 -4.72 -6.05 -9.92
CA VAL A 21 -3.27 -6.14 -10.19
C VAL A 21 -2.65 -7.37 -9.50
N SER A 22 -3.03 -7.67 -8.26
CA SER A 22 -2.58 -8.87 -7.55
C SER A 22 -2.97 -10.16 -8.28
N LYS A 23 -4.22 -10.24 -8.74
CA LYS A 23 -4.69 -11.36 -9.54
C LYS A 23 -3.88 -11.49 -10.83
N ASP A 24 -3.66 -10.38 -11.53
CA ASP A 24 -2.88 -10.35 -12.76
C ASP A 24 -1.42 -10.78 -12.57
N LEU A 25 -0.79 -10.41 -11.45
CA LEU A 25 0.53 -10.89 -11.06
C LEU A 25 0.53 -12.41 -10.82
N SER A 26 -0.49 -12.92 -10.12
CA SER A 26 -0.63 -14.34 -9.82
C SER A 26 -0.83 -15.17 -11.08
N ASP A 27 -1.77 -14.76 -11.94
CA ASP A 27 -2.05 -15.39 -13.23
C ASP A 27 -0.80 -15.41 -14.12
N TYR A 28 -0.03 -14.31 -14.13
CA TYR A 28 1.24 -14.25 -14.85
C TYR A 28 2.28 -15.25 -14.30
N ALA A 29 2.41 -15.33 -12.98
CA ALA A 29 3.34 -16.26 -12.33
C ALA A 29 2.98 -17.74 -12.54
N GLU A 30 1.69 -18.04 -12.72
CA GLU A 30 1.23 -19.40 -13.04
C GLU A 30 1.42 -19.75 -14.52
N ALA A 31 1.24 -18.78 -15.42
CA ALA A 31 1.37 -19.00 -16.86
C ALA A 31 2.82 -19.23 -17.33
N ILE A 32 3.81 -18.84 -16.53
CA ILE A 32 5.24 -18.93 -16.88
C ILE A 32 5.96 -19.84 -15.89
N SER A 33 6.37 -21.02 -16.34
CA SER A 33 7.04 -22.04 -15.51
C SER A 33 8.39 -21.59 -14.94
N SER A 34 9.02 -20.57 -15.53
CA SER A 34 10.24 -19.93 -15.03
C SER A 34 9.98 -18.65 -14.23
N ALA A 35 8.73 -18.36 -13.90
CA ALA A 35 8.41 -17.17 -13.11
C ALA A 35 9.07 -17.29 -11.73
N ASP A 36 9.90 -16.31 -11.41
CA ASP A 36 10.52 -16.18 -10.10
C ASP A 36 9.45 -16.05 -9.02
N CYS A 37 9.67 -16.71 -7.87
CA CYS A 37 8.77 -16.68 -6.73
C CYS A 37 8.47 -15.24 -6.26
N ARG A 38 9.39 -14.29 -6.53
CA ARG A 38 9.23 -12.87 -6.19
C ARG A 38 8.01 -12.20 -6.83
N ILE A 39 7.49 -12.69 -7.97
CA ILE A 39 6.22 -12.17 -8.51
C ILE A 39 5.03 -12.60 -7.65
N LYS A 40 5.04 -13.84 -7.14
CA LYS A 40 4.00 -14.31 -6.21
C LYS A 40 4.06 -13.56 -4.88
N ASP A 41 5.27 -13.28 -4.41
CA ASP A 41 5.47 -12.47 -3.21
C ASP A 41 4.93 -11.04 -3.40
N LEU A 42 5.22 -10.41 -4.54
CA LEU A 42 4.66 -9.10 -4.89
C LEU A 42 3.13 -9.15 -5.02
N ALA A 43 2.59 -10.18 -5.67
CA ALA A 43 1.14 -10.39 -5.79
C ALA A 43 0.48 -10.42 -4.41
N ARG A 44 1.07 -11.20 -3.49
CA ARG A 44 0.57 -11.31 -2.12
C ARG A 44 0.70 -9.99 -1.34
N HIS A 45 1.79 -9.24 -1.53
CA HIS A 45 1.95 -7.93 -0.91
C HIS A 45 0.93 -6.90 -1.42
N VAL A 46 0.67 -6.89 -2.74
CA VAL A 46 -0.38 -6.04 -3.32
C VAL A 46 -1.76 -6.42 -2.79
N GLU A 47 -2.05 -7.72 -2.67
CA GLU A 47 -3.31 -8.24 -2.10
C GLU A 47 -3.52 -7.78 -0.66
N LEU A 48 -2.55 -8.04 0.22
CA LEU A 48 -2.61 -7.66 1.64
C LEU A 48 -2.73 -6.15 1.82
N THR A 49 -2.06 -5.36 0.98
CA THR A 49 -2.21 -3.91 0.99
C THR A 49 -3.62 -3.51 0.53
N SER A 50 -4.16 -4.16 -0.50
CA SER A 50 -5.53 -3.90 -0.98
C SER A 50 -6.56 -4.18 0.12
N GLU A 51 -6.42 -5.28 0.85
CA GLU A 51 -7.31 -5.64 1.97
C GLU A 51 -7.33 -4.54 3.05
N VAL A 52 -6.18 -3.95 3.37
CA VAL A 52 -6.11 -2.82 4.32
C VAL A 52 -6.80 -1.58 3.79
N PHE A 53 -6.75 -1.32 2.47
CA PHE A 53 -7.51 -0.23 1.86
C PHE A 53 -9.02 -0.54 1.84
N GLN A 54 -9.45 -1.80 1.69
CA GLN A 54 -10.86 -2.16 1.88
C GLN A 54 -11.34 -1.95 3.32
N ASP A 55 -10.51 -2.27 4.30
CA ASP A 55 -10.83 -1.97 5.70
C ASP A 55 -10.89 -0.46 5.96
N ALA A 56 -10.03 0.31 5.29
CA ALA A 56 -10.05 1.76 5.35
C ALA A 56 -11.34 2.37 4.81
N GLU A 57 -11.90 1.85 3.71
CA GLU A 57 -13.21 2.26 3.18
C GLU A 57 -14.28 2.19 4.28
N ARG A 58 -14.40 1.03 4.95
CA ARG A 58 -15.38 0.84 6.04
C ARG A 58 -15.18 1.82 7.20
N VAL A 59 -13.93 2.06 7.59
CA VAL A 59 -13.61 3.02 8.67
C VAL A 59 -13.96 4.45 8.27
N PHE A 60 -13.78 4.83 7.00
CA PHE A 60 -14.09 6.16 6.49
C PHE A 60 -15.60 6.38 6.24
N GLU A 61 -16.37 5.32 6.00
CA GLU A 61 -17.83 5.38 5.88
C GLU A 61 -18.55 5.50 7.23
N ASP A 62 -17.92 5.02 8.31
CA ASP A 62 -18.49 5.08 9.64
C ASP A 62 -18.70 6.54 10.10
N HIS A 63 -19.94 6.85 10.45
CA HIS A 63 -20.36 8.19 10.84
C HIS A 63 -19.67 8.68 12.11
N GLU A 64 -19.43 7.79 13.09
CA GLU A 64 -18.76 8.16 14.35
C GLU A 64 -17.32 8.58 14.09
N ASN A 65 -16.65 7.90 13.15
CA ASN A 65 -15.31 8.25 12.73
C ASN A 65 -15.31 9.57 11.95
N ALA A 66 -16.28 9.78 11.05
CA ALA A 66 -16.37 10.97 10.22
C ALA A 66 -16.47 12.28 11.03
N VAL A 67 -17.12 12.24 12.21
CA VAL A 67 -17.24 13.40 13.11
C VAL A 67 -15.90 13.83 13.72
N ILE A 68 -14.94 12.91 13.81
CA ILE A 68 -13.68 13.09 14.55
C ILE A 68 -12.49 13.31 13.60
N ARG A 69 -12.65 12.98 12.31
CA ARG A 69 -11.61 13.26 11.32
C ARG A 69 -11.45 14.77 11.14
N ASN A 70 -10.20 15.22 11.22
CA ASN A 70 -9.81 16.57 10.85
C ASN A 70 -9.22 16.58 9.44
N GLU A 71 -8.91 17.78 8.96
CA GLU A 71 -8.32 17.99 7.63
C GLU A 71 -6.98 17.28 7.46
N ASP A 72 -6.17 17.16 8.52
CA ASP A 72 -4.88 16.46 8.47
C ASP A 72 -5.04 14.96 8.23
N ALA A 73 -6.01 14.32 8.90
CA ALA A 73 -6.34 12.91 8.70
C ALA A 73 -6.82 12.67 7.25
N ASP A 74 -7.68 13.56 6.75
CA ASP A 74 -8.20 13.50 5.39
C ASP A 74 -7.08 13.70 4.33
N ASN A 75 -6.18 14.65 4.55
CA ASN A 75 -5.03 14.88 3.67
C ASN A 75 -4.03 13.71 3.70
N THR A 76 -3.82 13.12 4.88
CA THR A 76 -2.99 11.92 5.03
C THR A 76 -3.59 10.74 4.28
N ALA A 77 -4.91 10.51 4.40
CA ALA A 77 -5.62 9.47 3.66
C ALA A 77 -5.45 9.64 2.14
N ARG A 78 -5.69 10.84 1.61
CA ARG A 78 -5.53 11.14 0.18
C ARG A 78 -4.12 10.87 -0.32
N SER A 79 -3.11 11.29 0.44
CA SER A 79 -1.69 11.04 0.10
C SER A 79 -1.33 9.55 0.08
N LEU A 80 -1.92 8.76 0.99
CA LEU A 80 -1.74 7.31 1.01
C LEU A 80 -2.44 6.63 -0.17
N ILE A 81 -3.66 7.05 -0.50
CA ILE A 81 -4.44 6.58 -1.66
C ILE A 81 -3.69 6.87 -2.97
N ASP A 82 -3.26 8.11 -3.18
CA ASP A 82 -2.50 8.50 -4.37
C ASP A 82 -1.17 7.75 -4.45
N GLY A 83 -0.49 7.59 -3.32
CA GLY A 83 0.76 6.84 -3.25
C GLY A 83 0.58 5.38 -3.63
N TYR A 84 -0.46 4.71 -3.12
CA TYR A 84 -0.75 3.32 -3.47
C TYR A 84 -1.17 3.17 -4.93
N ARG A 85 -2.05 4.06 -5.42
CA ARG A 85 -2.47 4.11 -6.83
C ARG A 85 -1.27 4.19 -7.78
N ARG A 86 -0.31 5.08 -7.51
CA ARG A 86 0.91 5.23 -8.34
C ARG A 86 1.76 3.97 -8.40
N ILE A 87 1.83 3.20 -7.31
CA ILE A 87 2.54 1.91 -7.29
C ILE A 87 1.83 0.93 -8.25
N LEU A 88 0.50 0.82 -8.13
CA LEU A 88 -0.30 -0.05 -9.00
C LEU A 88 -0.18 0.36 -10.48
N GLU A 89 -0.28 1.65 -10.78
CA GLU A 89 -0.09 2.20 -12.14
C GLU A 89 1.33 2.00 -12.68
N SER A 90 2.32 1.77 -11.81
CA SER A 90 3.69 1.42 -12.23
C SER A 90 3.85 -0.07 -12.51
N ILE A 91 3.10 -0.92 -11.79
CA ILE A 91 3.14 -2.39 -11.94
C ILE A 91 2.33 -2.85 -13.17
N ASP A 92 1.12 -2.33 -13.34
CA ASP A 92 0.16 -2.82 -14.35
C ASP A 92 0.70 -2.78 -15.80
N PRO A 93 1.33 -1.69 -16.29
CA PRO A 93 1.88 -1.64 -17.64
C PRO A 93 3.01 -2.65 -17.87
N ILE A 94 3.78 -2.94 -16.81
CA ILE A 94 4.87 -3.93 -16.87
C ILE A 94 4.29 -5.33 -17.11
N LEU A 95 3.17 -5.66 -16.47
CA LEU A 95 2.47 -6.93 -16.66
C LEU A 95 1.81 -7.05 -18.03
N VAL A 96 1.17 -6.00 -18.52
CA VAL A 96 0.58 -5.97 -19.87
C VAL A 96 1.66 -6.25 -20.92
N LYS A 97 2.84 -5.64 -20.76
CA LYS A 97 3.99 -5.89 -21.64
C LYS A 97 4.53 -7.31 -21.48
N GLY A 98 4.66 -7.80 -20.25
CA GLY A 98 5.12 -9.16 -19.95
C GLY A 98 4.23 -10.24 -20.53
N ARG A 99 2.90 -10.08 -20.47
CA ARG A 99 1.93 -11.03 -21.06
C ARG A 99 1.99 -11.06 -22.58
N SER A 100 2.26 -9.92 -23.21
CA SER A 100 2.41 -9.81 -24.67
C SER A 100 3.65 -10.55 -25.18
N ILE A 101 4.69 -10.66 -24.35
CA ILE A 101 5.95 -11.33 -24.66
C ILE A 101 6.08 -12.54 -23.73
N LYS A 102 5.42 -13.66 -24.07
CA LYS A 102 5.25 -14.89 -23.27
C LYS A 102 6.52 -15.57 -22.69
N SER A 103 7.70 -14.98 -22.86
CA SER A 103 8.96 -15.46 -22.29
C SER A 103 9.81 -14.38 -21.60
N LEU A 104 9.33 -13.13 -21.50
CA LEU A 104 10.13 -12.03 -20.95
C LEU A 104 9.80 -11.79 -19.48
N TRP A 105 10.77 -12.10 -18.63
CA TRP A 105 10.80 -11.66 -17.24
C TRP A 105 10.58 -10.14 -17.15
N PRO A 106 9.52 -9.62 -16.52
CA PRO A 106 9.09 -8.25 -16.76
C PRO A 106 9.63 -7.26 -15.71
N PHE A 107 10.21 -7.72 -14.61
CA PHE A 107 10.73 -6.87 -13.53
C PHE A 107 12.20 -7.13 -13.25
N ASP A 108 13.06 -6.10 -13.21
CA ASP A 108 14.37 -6.32 -12.58
C ASP A 108 14.21 -6.51 -11.05
N ARG A 109 15.23 -7.10 -10.40
CA ARG A 109 15.21 -7.37 -8.96
C ARG A 109 15.02 -6.10 -8.12
N GLN A 110 15.66 -5.01 -8.52
CA GLN A 110 15.68 -3.75 -7.79
C GLN A 110 14.30 -3.11 -7.77
N LYS A 111 13.57 -3.15 -8.89
CA LYS A 111 12.20 -2.66 -8.98
C LYS A 111 11.24 -3.44 -8.10
N LEU A 112 11.38 -4.77 -8.03
CA LEU A 112 10.56 -5.58 -7.12
C LEU A 112 10.80 -5.22 -5.65
N GLU A 113 12.07 -5.01 -5.28
CA GLU A 113 12.42 -4.60 -3.91
C GLU A 113 11.92 -3.19 -3.58
N ILE A 114 11.96 -2.25 -4.54
CA ILE A 114 11.36 -0.92 -4.40
C ILE A 114 9.85 -1.03 -4.20
N PHE A 115 9.13 -1.75 -5.08
CA PHE A 115 7.68 -1.89 -4.95
C PHE A 115 7.28 -2.50 -3.61
N ASN A 116 7.98 -3.55 -3.16
CA ASN A 116 7.70 -4.14 -1.86
C ASN A 116 7.93 -3.17 -0.70
N ALA A 117 9.03 -2.41 -0.72
CA ALA A 117 9.29 -1.42 0.33
C ALA A 117 8.28 -0.25 0.30
N GLU A 118 7.84 0.17 -0.89
CA GLU A 118 6.80 1.20 -1.02
C GLU A 118 5.44 0.69 -0.55
N LEU A 119 5.07 -0.56 -0.86
CA LEU A 119 3.85 -1.20 -0.35
C LEU A 119 3.88 -1.32 1.18
N ASP A 120 5.00 -1.76 1.77
CA ASP A 120 5.16 -1.84 3.24
C ASP A 120 4.90 -0.48 3.90
N LEU A 121 5.45 0.60 3.32
CA LEU A 121 5.27 1.95 3.83
C LEU A 121 3.81 2.42 3.72
N LYS A 122 3.14 2.17 2.59
CA LYS A 122 1.74 2.58 2.40
C LYS A 122 0.78 1.77 3.28
N ASN A 123 1.01 0.46 3.39
CA ASN A 123 0.25 -0.42 4.24
C ASN A 123 0.35 0.02 5.72
N GLY A 124 1.57 0.18 6.23
CA GLY A 124 1.79 0.64 7.60
C GLY A 124 1.21 2.03 7.87
N GLY A 125 1.35 2.96 6.92
CA GLY A 125 0.80 4.31 7.03
C GLY A 125 -0.72 4.32 7.11
N MET A 126 -1.39 3.52 6.28
CA MET A 126 -2.85 3.38 6.33
C MET A 126 -3.29 2.74 7.64
N GLN A 127 -2.69 1.63 8.06
CA GLN A 127 -3.03 0.98 9.34
C GLN A 127 -2.89 1.92 10.54
N LEU A 128 -1.83 2.74 10.56
CA LEU A 128 -1.62 3.74 11.60
C LEU A 128 -2.73 4.80 11.60
N LEU A 129 -3.11 5.31 10.43
CA LEU A 129 -4.19 6.27 10.29
C LEU A 129 -5.54 5.70 10.76
N LEU A 130 -5.89 4.48 10.33
CA LEU A 130 -7.13 3.83 10.73
C LEU A 130 -7.20 3.62 12.24
N LEU A 131 -6.12 3.13 12.85
CA LEU A 131 -6.10 2.91 14.29
C LEU A 131 -6.18 4.23 15.06
N THR A 132 -5.56 5.30 14.56
CA THR A 132 -5.64 6.63 15.17
C THR A 132 -7.08 7.15 15.17
N ILE A 133 -7.78 7.02 14.04
CA ILE A 133 -9.20 7.42 13.91
C ILE A 133 -10.06 6.60 14.88
N GLN A 134 -9.88 5.27 14.90
CA GLN A 134 -10.65 4.38 15.78
C GLN A 134 -10.41 4.65 17.26
N VAL A 135 -9.16 4.96 17.65
CA VAL A 135 -8.83 5.34 19.04
C VAL A 135 -9.48 6.67 19.40
N ALA A 136 -9.37 7.68 18.54
CA ALA A 136 -10.01 8.97 18.78
C ALA A 136 -11.54 8.83 18.89
N SER A 137 -12.14 7.97 18.08
CA SER A 137 -13.57 7.62 18.15
C SER A 137 -13.98 7.02 19.48
N ARG A 138 -13.24 6.02 19.95
CA ARG A 138 -13.48 5.40 21.26
C ARG A 138 -13.29 6.36 22.43
N MET A 139 -12.27 7.22 22.38
CA MET A 139 -12.05 8.24 23.39
C MET A 139 -13.24 9.21 23.46
N ASN A 140 -13.77 9.62 22.32
CA ASN A 140 -14.94 10.47 22.25
C ASN A 140 -16.21 9.77 22.79
N ALA A 141 -16.32 8.46 22.60
CA ALA A 141 -17.39 7.63 23.15
C ALA A 141 -17.23 7.27 24.64
N GLY A 142 -16.09 7.60 25.27
CA GLY A 142 -15.80 7.32 26.69
C GLY A 142 -15.38 5.88 26.99
N ASP A 143 -14.82 5.16 26.01
CA ASP A 143 -14.33 3.78 26.18
C ASP A 143 -12.92 3.71 26.81
N ASP A 144 -12.80 2.94 27.90
CA ASP A 144 -11.58 2.78 28.70
C ASP A 144 -10.56 1.77 28.11
N SER A 145 -10.91 1.11 26.99
CA SER A 145 -10.03 0.18 26.23
C SER A 145 -8.87 0.88 25.47
N THR A 146 -8.64 2.16 25.76
CA THR A 146 -7.66 3.02 25.09
C THR A 146 -6.21 2.57 25.31
N SER A 147 -5.89 2.00 26.47
CA SER A 147 -4.51 1.62 26.83
C SER A 147 -3.90 0.52 25.94
N THR A 148 -4.67 -0.52 25.57
CA THR A 148 -4.22 -1.55 24.63
C THR A 148 -4.06 -0.98 23.22
N SER A 149 -4.95 -0.08 22.82
CA SER A 149 -4.91 0.54 21.50
C SER A 149 -3.72 1.49 21.33
N MET A 150 -3.33 2.21 22.39
CA MET A 150 -2.12 3.04 22.40
C MET A 150 -0.83 2.21 22.22
N ARG A 151 -0.70 1.05 22.88
CA ARG A 151 0.47 0.18 22.65
C ARG A 151 0.55 -0.30 21.19
N LYS A 152 -0.61 -0.59 20.58
CA LYS A 152 -0.66 -0.98 19.17
C LYS A 152 -0.25 0.18 18.25
N LEU A 153 -0.63 1.42 18.58
CA LEU A 153 -0.16 2.63 17.88
C LEU A 153 1.38 2.76 17.95
N GLU A 154 1.98 2.62 19.14
CA GLU A 154 3.44 2.70 19.31
C GLU A 154 4.18 1.63 18.48
N GLY A 155 3.63 0.41 18.43
CA GLY A 155 4.14 -0.67 17.59
C GLY A 155 4.07 -0.33 16.10
N LEU A 156 2.95 0.23 15.64
CA LEU A 156 2.78 0.65 14.24
C LEU A 156 3.68 1.82 13.86
N VAL A 157 3.88 2.80 14.74
CA VAL A 157 4.84 3.90 14.52
C VAL A 157 6.25 3.35 14.34
N SER A 158 6.67 2.45 15.24
CA SER A 158 8.00 1.81 15.16
C SER A 158 8.18 1.01 13.87
N ALA A 159 7.14 0.26 13.46
CA ALA A 159 7.15 -0.48 12.21
C ALA A 159 7.19 0.45 10.99
N LEU A 160 6.43 1.54 10.99
CA LEU A 160 6.39 2.51 9.90
C LEU A 160 7.73 3.22 9.71
N GLU A 161 8.39 3.61 10.80
CA GLU A 161 9.75 4.15 10.75
C GLU A 161 10.75 3.13 10.19
N ALA A 162 10.63 1.86 10.57
CA ALA A 162 11.47 0.80 10.03
C ALA A 162 11.25 0.61 8.52
N SER A 163 9.99 0.59 8.06
CA SER A 163 9.65 0.54 6.64
C SER A 163 10.19 1.75 5.87
N SER A 164 10.09 2.96 6.44
CA SER A 164 10.66 4.17 5.84
C SER A 164 12.18 4.09 5.72
N ARG A 165 12.88 3.65 6.78
CA ARG A 165 14.33 3.44 6.74
C ARG A 165 14.73 2.39 5.70
N ARG A 166 13.96 1.31 5.57
CA ARG A 166 14.19 0.26 4.57
C ARG A 166 14.04 0.80 3.15
N LEU A 167 13.00 1.59 2.88
CA LEU A 167 12.80 2.18 1.55
C LEU A 167 13.97 3.07 1.14
N GLU A 168 14.45 3.93 2.05
CA GLU A 168 15.61 4.80 1.77
C GLU A 168 16.91 4.00 1.56
N ALA A 169 17.10 2.92 2.31
CA ALA A 169 18.23 2.01 2.12
C ALA A 169 18.19 1.33 0.73
N VAL A 170 17.03 0.79 0.34
CA VAL A 170 16.84 0.16 -0.98
C VAL A 170 17.09 1.17 -2.10
N ARG A 171 16.53 2.39 -1.99
CA ARG A 171 16.76 3.45 -3.00
C ARG A 171 18.24 3.80 -3.11
N THR A 172 18.94 3.91 -1.99
CA THR A 172 20.38 4.21 -1.97
C THR A 172 21.18 3.09 -2.61
N GLU A 173 20.87 1.83 -2.30
CA GLU A 173 21.55 0.66 -2.88
C GLU A 173 21.34 0.59 -4.40
N VAL A 174 20.13 0.86 -4.88
CA VAL A 174 19.82 0.91 -6.32
C VAL A 174 20.61 2.01 -7.03
N ILE A 175 20.75 3.19 -6.42
CA ILE A 175 21.58 4.28 -6.97
C ILE A 175 23.06 3.87 -7.06
N LEU A 176 23.60 3.26 -6.01
CA LEU A 176 25.01 2.85 -5.93
C LEU A 176 25.33 1.68 -6.88
N THR A 177 24.41 0.75 -7.07
CA THR A 177 24.61 -0.42 -7.94
C THR A 177 24.27 -0.12 -9.40
N GLY A 178 23.29 0.76 -9.69
CA GLY A 178 22.94 1.21 -11.04
C GLY A 178 23.99 2.11 -11.72
N GLY A 179 24.94 2.66 -10.97
CA GLY A 179 26.07 3.45 -11.49
C GLY A 179 27.23 2.63 -12.07
N SER A 180 27.13 1.28 -12.08
CA SER A 180 28.22 0.37 -12.47
C SER A 180 27.97 -0.38 -13.79
N SER A 181 27.21 0.21 -14.72
CA SER A 181 27.00 -0.33 -16.07
C SER A 181 27.25 0.72 -17.15
N THR A 182 28.43 1.33 -17.12
CA THR A 182 29.06 1.93 -18.30
C THR A 182 30.55 1.61 -18.27
N SER A 183 30.93 0.52 -18.94
CA SER A 183 32.28 0.26 -19.45
C SER A 183 32.15 -0.58 -20.71
#